data_AF-A0A537F0W2-F1
#
_entry.id   AF-A0A537F0W2-F1
#
_cell.length_a   1.000
_cell.length_b   1.000
_cell.length_c   1.000
_cell.angle_alpha   90.00
_cell.angle_beta   90.00
_cell.angle_gamma   90.00
#
_symmetry.space_group_name_H-M   'P 1'
#
loop_
_entity.id
_entity.type
_entity.pdbx_description
1 polymer ?
#
loop_
_entity_poly.entity_id
_entity_poly.type
_entity_poly.pdbx_seq_one_letter_code
_entity_poly.pdbx_strand_id
1 'polypeptide(L)'
;MESKGLLLGYGRVVEQLASMDSKAQSMVSLEGLLLALIAVFSSSITNPATKAAAWTSLVLILASALCSLLVLRVRYGTVIMAQSPSVEEGLAQFRRWRDHKVKLHRAALTLLAIGLLGLMAVITMILL
;
A
#
# COMPACT_ATOMS: atom_id res chain seq x y z
N MET A 1 -25.76 26.76 -8.94
CA MET A 1 -26.03 25.52 -8.17
C MET A 1 -24.94 24.45 -8.36
N GLU A 2 -24.23 24.41 -9.49
CA GLU A 2 -23.16 23.43 -9.78
C GLU A 2 -21.95 23.45 -8.83
N SER A 3 -21.57 24.63 -8.31
CA SER A 3 -20.44 24.77 -7.37
C SER A 3 -20.61 23.97 -6.06
N LYS A 4 -21.84 23.86 -5.53
CA LYS A 4 -22.11 23.09 -4.30
C LYS A 4 -21.98 21.58 -4.51
N GLY A 5 -22.37 21.08 -5.68
CA GLY A 5 -22.21 19.66 -6.03
C GLY A 5 -20.74 19.26 -6.24
N LEU A 6 -19.95 20.15 -6.84
CA LEU A 6 -18.50 19.97 -7.00
C LEU A 6 -17.77 19.97 -5.64
N LEU A 7 -18.15 20.86 -4.72
CA LEU A 7 -17.59 20.90 -3.36
C LEU A 7 -17.90 19.65 -2.53
N LEU A 8 -19.14 19.14 -2.63
CA LEU A 8 -19.54 17.87 -1.98
C LEU A 8 -18.78 16.66 -2.55
N GLY A 9 -18.60 16.61 -3.87
CA GLY A 9 -17.78 15.59 -4.52
C GLY A 9 -16.31 15.65 -4.12
N TYR A 10 -15.76 16.85 -4.00
CA TYR A 10 -14.38 17.06 -3.55
C TYR A 10 -14.18 16.62 -2.10
N GLY A 11 -15.09 16.99 -1.19
CA GLY A 11 -15.03 16.57 0.22
C GLY A 11 -15.01 15.05 0.39
N ARG A 12 -15.89 14.34 -0.32
CA ARG A 12 -15.91 12.87 -0.30
C ARG A 12 -14.61 12.25 -0.83
N VAL A 13 -14.00 12.84 -1.86
CA VAL A 13 -12.72 12.34 -2.40
C VAL A 13 -11.57 12.59 -1.42
N VAL A 14 -11.56 13.73 -0.73
CA VAL A 14 -10.57 14.04 0.31
C VAL A 14 -10.69 13.06 1.48
N GLU A 15 -11.91 12.76 1.95
CA GLU A 15 -12.15 11.75 2.99
C GLU A 15 -11.68 10.36 2.56
N GLN A 16 -11.97 9.95 1.33
CA GLN A 16 -11.51 8.67 0.79
C GLN A 16 -9.99 8.59 0.72
N LEU A 17 -9.32 9.67 0.32
CA LEU A 17 -7.86 9.76 0.29
C LEU A 17 -7.23 9.71 1.68
N ALA A 18 -7.81 10.43 2.65
CA ALA A 18 -7.36 10.40 4.04
C ALA A 18 -7.54 9.01 4.67
N SER A 19 -8.68 8.35 4.39
CA SER A 19 -8.93 6.98 4.80
C SER A 19 -7.91 6.00 4.19
N MET A 20 -7.56 6.18 2.91
CA MET A 20 -6.53 5.37 2.25
C MET A 20 -5.14 5.59 2.87
N ASP A 21 -4.79 6.83 3.22
CA ASP A 21 -3.50 7.12 3.87
C ASP A 21 -3.40 6.48 5.24
N SER A 22 -4.45 6.58 6.06
CA SER A 22 -4.51 5.90 7.36
C SER A 22 -4.36 4.38 7.23
N LYS A 23 -4.99 3.77 6.22
CA LYS A 23 -4.86 2.33 5.93
C LYS A 23 -3.46 1.98 5.45
N ALA A 24 -2.87 2.75 4.54
CA ALA A 24 -1.52 2.52 4.06
C ALA A 24 -0.49 2.65 5.18
N GLN A 25 -0.66 3.60 6.10
CA GLN A 25 0.19 3.74 7.28
C GLN A 25 0.09 2.53 8.22
N SER A 26 -1.13 2.05 8.45
CA SER A 26 -1.36 0.82 9.23
C SER A 26 -0.73 -0.41 8.57
N MET A 27 -0.81 -0.51 7.24
CA MET A 27 -0.16 -1.57 6.46
C MET A 27 1.36 -1.52 6.63
N VAL A 28 1.99 -0.34 6.49
CA VAL A 28 3.45 -0.20 6.67
C VAL A 28 3.87 -0.65 8.08
N SER A 29 3.09 -0.31 9.10
CA SER A 29 3.39 -0.76 10.47
C SER A 29 3.29 -2.29 10.61
N LEU A 30 2.26 -2.90 10.02
CA LEU A 30 2.09 -4.36 10.03
C LEU A 30 3.23 -5.05 9.25
N GLU A 31 3.54 -4.56 8.05
CA GLU A 31 4.61 -5.07 7.19
C GLU A 31 5.97 -4.98 7.90
N GLY A 32 6.26 -3.87 8.58
CA GLY A 32 7.46 -3.71 9.39
C GLY A 32 7.57 -4.75 10.50
N LEU A 33 6.46 -5.03 11.19
CA LEU A 33 6.40 -6.06 12.23
C LEU A 33 6.60 -7.47 11.66
N LEU A 34 5.99 -7.77 10.51
CA LEU A 34 6.16 -9.05 9.81
C LEU A 34 7.61 -9.26 9.34
N LEU A 35 8.23 -8.23 8.77
CA LEU A 35 9.63 -8.28 8.33
C LEU A 35 10.57 -8.51 9.54
N ALA A 36 10.31 -7.85 10.67
CA ALA A 36 11.08 -8.04 11.91
C ALA A 36 10.95 -9.47 12.44
N LEU A 37 9.73 -10.02 12.47
CA LEU A 37 9.49 -11.42 12.85
C LEU A 37 10.26 -12.39 11.95
N ILE A 38 10.16 -12.24 10.63
CA ILE A 38 10.87 -13.11 9.69
C ILE A 38 12.38 -13.01 9.91
N ALA A 39 12.92 -11.82 10.12
CA ALA A 39 14.35 -11.63 10.38
C ALA A 39 14.80 -12.40 11.65
N VAL A 40 14.04 -12.30 12.74
CA VAL A 40 14.33 -13.01 14.01
C VAL A 40 14.31 -14.52 13.83
N PHE A 41 13.33 -15.06 13.11
CA PHE A 41 13.19 -16.52 12.93
C PHE A 41 14.01 -17.09 11.76
N SER A 42 14.56 -16.24 10.88
CA SER A 42 15.25 -16.67 9.66
C SER A 42 16.45 -17.61 9.92
N SER A 43 17.14 -17.43 11.04
CA SER A 43 18.28 -18.26 11.45
C SER A 43 17.87 -19.64 11.98
N SER A 44 16.61 -19.79 12.41
CA SER A 44 16.06 -21.04 12.94
C SER A 44 15.57 -21.99 11.86
N ILE A 45 15.45 -21.52 10.61
CA ILE A 45 15.00 -22.33 9.47
C ILE A 45 16.19 -23.09 8.89
N THR A 46 16.27 -24.40 9.19
CA THR A 46 17.35 -25.28 8.73
C THR A 46 17.07 -25.88 7.35
N ASN A 47 15.80 -26.12 7.01
CA ASN A 47 15.43 -26.69 5.72
C ASN A 47 15.59 -25.65 4.58
N PRO A 48 16.36 -25.95 3.52
CA PRO A 48 16.63 -25.00 2.44
C PRO A 48 15.37 -24.62 1.63
N ALA A 49 14.43 -25.54 1.45
CA ALA A 49 13.18 -25.27 0.72
C ALA A 49 12.26 -24.33 1.52
N THR A 50 12.10 -24.60 2.82
CA THR A 50 11.35 -23.74 3.75
C THR A 50 11.99 -22.36 3.87
N LYS A 51 13.33 -22.30 3.89
CA LYS A 51 14.08 -21.04 3.90
C LYS A 51 13.83 -20.24 2.62
N ALA A 52 13.88 -20.88 1.44
CA ALA A 52 13.58 -20.21 0.18
C ALA A 52 12.15 -19.64 0.14
N ALA A 53 11.16 -20.41 0.63
CA ALA A 53 9.77 -19.94 0.75
C ALA A 53 9.59 -18.77 1.74
N ALA A 54 10.36 -18.76 2.84
CA ALA A 54 10.37 -17.63 3.77
C ALA A 54 10.93 -16.37 3.12
N TRP A 55 12.02 -16.50 2.34
CA TRP A 55 12.62 -15.37 1.61
C TRP A 55 11.73 -14.83 0.50
N THR A 56 11.04 -15.69 -0.27
CA THR A 56 10.09 -15.20 -1.28
C THR A 56 8.92 -14.46 -0.64
N SER A 57 8.41 -14.97 0.49
CA SER A 57 7.37 -14.28 1.28
C SER A 57 7.86 -12.93 1.81
N LEU A 58 9.10 -12.86 2.29
CA LEU A 58 9.75 -11.62 2.72
C LEU A 58 9.81 -10.58 1.59
N VAL A 59 10.25 -11.00 0.40
CA VAL A 59 10.34 -10.12 -0.78
C VAL A 59 8.97 -9.56 -1.16
N LEU A 60 7.91 -10.38 -1.10
CA LEU A 60 6.54 -9.94 -1.37
C LEU A 60 6.04 -8.93 -0.34
N ILE A 61 6.30 -9.16 0.95
CA ILE A 61 5.93 -8.23 2.03
C ILE A 61 6.71 -6.92 1.89
N LEU A 62 7.99 -6.98 1.54
CA LEU A 62 8.82 -5.80 1.27
C LEU A 62 8.31 -5.01 0.07
N ALA A 63 7.97 -5.69 -1.04
CA ALA A 63 7.38 -5.05 -2.22
C ALA A 63 6.04 -4.38 -1.89
N SER A 64 5.22 -5.02 -1.05
CA SER A 64 3.98 -4.43 -0.53
C SER A 64 4.26 -3.15 0.28
N ALA A 65 5.25 -3.19 1.18
CA ALA A 65 5.66 -2.03 1.98
C ALA A 65 6.12 -0.86 1.11
N LEU A 66 6.89 -1.13 0.05
CA LEU A 66 7.27 -0.10 -0.92
C LEU A 66 6.05 0.50 -1.63
N CYS A 67 5.08 -0.32 -2.04
CA CYS A 67 3.83 0.17 -2.61
C CYS A 67 3.02 1.02 -1.60
N SER A 68 2.92 0.60 -0.34
CA SER A 68 2.26 1.34 0.74
C SER A 68 2.94 2.68 1.02
N LEU A 69 4.29 2.73 1.00
CA LEU A 69 5.04 3.97 1.12
C LEU A 69 4.82 4.92 -0.07
N LEU A 70 4.71 4.38 -1.29
CA LEU A 70 4.35 5.17 -2.48
C LEU A 70 2.92 5.72 -2.39
N VAL A 71 1.98 4.96 -1.80
CA VAL A 71 0.63 5.47 -1.49
C VAL A 71 0.70 6.62 -0.49
N LEU A 72 1.51 6.50 0.56
CA LEU A 72 1.70 7.56 1.56
C LEU A 72 2.43 8.79 1.03
N ARG A 73 3.01 8.73 -0.17
CA ARG A 73 3.69 9.89 -0.76
C ARG A 73 2.66 10.98 -1.07
N VAL A 74 2.56 11.94 -0.15
CA VAL A 74 1.58 13.01 -0.19
C VAL A 74 1.90 13.97 -1.35
N ARG A 75 1.10 13.93 -2.41
CA ARG A 75 0.86 15.11 -3.26
C ARG A 75 -0.52 15.65 -2.89
N TYR A 76 -0.54 16.84 -2.30
CA TYR A 76 -1.80 17.48 -1.95
C TYR A 76 -2.57 17.82 -3.24
N GLY A 77 -3.85 17.50 -3.28
CA GLY A 77 -4.72 17.87 -4.40
C GLY A 77 -4.73 19.38 -4.67
N THR A 78 -4.53 20.18 -3.63
CA THR A 78 -4.36 21.64 -3.72
C THR A 78 -3.11 22.04 -4.51
N VAL A 79 -2.00 21.31 -4.37
CA VAL A 79 -0.77 21.55 -5.14
C VAL A 79 -0.97 21.17 -6.61
N ILE A 80 -1.67 20.06 -6.88
CA ILE A 80 -1.97 19.64 -8.26
C ILE A 80 -2.85 20.68 -8.96
N MET A 81 -3.85 21.21 -8.26
CA MET A 81 -4.71 22.28 -8.78
C MET A 81 -3.95 23.58 -9.00
N ALA A 82 -3.12 24.00 -8.04
CA ALA A 82 -2.37 25.25 -8.11
C ALA A 82 -1.30 25.27 -9.20
N GLN A 83 -0.78 24.11 -9.59
CA GLN A 83 0.23 23.96 -10.65
C GLN A 83 -0.37 23.76 -12.05
N SER A 84 -1.69 23.68 -12.17
CA SER A 84 -2.35 23.40 -13.44
C SER A 84 -2.73 24.69 -14.18
N PRO A 85 -2.51 24.78 -15.52
CA PRO A 85 -2.86 25.94 -16.35
C PRO A 85 -4.36 26.28 -16.33
N SER A 86 -5.21 25.27 -16.13
CA SER A 86 -6.66 25.42 -16.04
C SER A 86 -7.25 24.50 -14.97
N VAL A 87 -8.46 24.87 -14.51
CA VAL A 87 -9.23 24.06 -13.53
C VAL A 87 -9.56 22.68 -14.08
N GLU A 88 -9.86 22.58 -15.38
CA GLU A 88 -10.18 21.33 -16.07
C GLU A 88 -8.97 20.39 -16.13
N GLU A 89 -7.79 20.93 -16.45
CA GLU A 89 -6.54 20.16 -16.42
C GLU A 89 -6.16 19.74 -15.01
N GLY A 90 -6.35 20.61 -14.01
CA GLY A 90 -6.15 20.27 -12.61
C GLY A 90 -7.04 19.11 -12.16
N LEU A 91 -8.33 19.14 -12.52
CA LEU A 91 -9.28 18.06 -12.22
C LEU A 91 -8.95 16.76 -12.94
N ALA A 92 -8.42 16.82 -14.16
CA ALA A 92 -7.94 15.64 -14.88
C ALA A 92 -6.69 15.05 -14.21
N GLN A 93 -5.72 15.88 -13.85
CA GLN A 93 -4.49 15.44 -13.16
C GLN A 93 -4.79 14.87 -11.77
N PHE A 94 -5.67 15.51 -11.01
CA PHE A 94 -6.09 15.02 -9.69
C PHE A 94 -6.79 13.66 -9.78
N ARG A 95 -7.67 13.46 -10.77
CA ARG A 95 -8.29 12.14 -11.03
C ARG A 95 -7.24 11.08 -11.37
N ARG A 96 -6.31 11.37 -12.29
CA ARG A 96 -5.23 10.43 -12.65
C ARG A 96 -4.36 10.07 -11.44
N TRP A 97 -4.02 11.05 -10.61
CA TRP A 97 -3.25 10.82 -9.38
C TRP A 97 -4.00 9.93 -8.40
N ARG A 98 -5.29 10.22 -8.14
CA ARG A 98 -6.14 9.39 -7.29
C ARG A 98 -6.20 7.95 -7.81
N ASP A 99 -6.45 7.76 -9.10
CA ASP A 99 -6.56 6.42 -9.70
C ASP A 99 -5.24 5.65 -9.62
N HIS A 100 -4.10 6.34 -9.79
CA HIS A 100 -2.78 5.75 -9.57
C HIS A 100 -2.57 5.33 -8.12
N LYS A 101 -2.95 6.18 -7.16
CA LYS A 101 -2.87 5.88 -5.72
C LYS A 101 -3.73 4.66 -5.35
N VAL A 102 -4.93 4.55 -5.91
CA VAL A 102 -5.81 3.38 -5.72
C VAL A 102 -5.20 2.11 -6.31
N LYS A 103 -4.59 2.18 -7.51
CA LYS A 103 -3.90 1.04 -8.12
C LYS A 103 -2.73 0.56 -7.24
N LEU A 104 -1.92 1.47 -6.72
CA LEU A 104 -0.82 1.15 -5.81
C LEU A 104 -1.33 0.50 -4.51
N HIS A 105 -2.40 1.03 -3.93
CA HIS A 105 -2.97 0.46 -2.71
C HIS A 105 -3.52 -0.95 -2.92
N ARG A 106 -4.17 -1.21 -4.06
CA ARG A 106 -4.60 -2.56 -4.44
C ARG A 106 -3.42 -3.50 -4.67
N ALA A 107 -2.37 -3.04 -5.35
CA ALA A 107 -1.17 -3.84 -5.56
C ALA A 107 -0.50 -4.21 -4.23
N ALA A 108 -0.38 -3.27 -3.29
CA ALA A 108 0.11 -3.52 -1.95
C ALA A 108 -0.71 -4.63 -1.26
N LEU A 109 -2.04 -4.49 -1.22
CA LEU A 109 -2.91 -5.50 -0.60
C LEU A 109 -2.74 -6.90 -1.22
N THR A 110 -2.63 -7.00 -2.54
CA THR A 110 -2.42 -8.28 -3.22
C THR A 110 -1.06 -8.90 -2.86
N LEU A 111 0.00 -8.08 -2.87
CA LEU A 111 1.35 -8.54 -2.52
C LEU A 111 1.44 -8.99 -1.06
N LEU A 112 0.83 -8.22 -0.15
CA LEU A 112 0.74 -8.57 1.27
C LEU A 112 -0.03 -9.89 1.46
N ALA A 113 -1.17 -10.07 0.79
CA ALA A 113 -1.96 -11.28 0.91
C ALA A 113 -1.19 -12.53 0.44
N ILE A 114 -0.51 -12.45 -0.70
CA ILE A 114 0.31 -13.57 -1.21
C ILE A 114 1.50 -13.83 -0.28
N GLY A 115 2.18 -12.78 0.20
CA GLY A 115 3.28 -12.89 1.15
C GLY A 115 2.85 -13.54 2.47
N LEU A 116 1.68 -13.18 3.00
CA LEU A 116 1.10 -13.78 4.20
C LEU A 116 0.74 -15.26 4.00
N LEU A 117 0.14 -15.62 2.86
CA LEU A 117 -0.17 -17.02 2.55
C LEU A 117 1.11 -17.87 2.46
N GLY A 118 2.16 -17.34 1.82
CA GLY A 118 3.47 -18.00 1.79
C GLY A 118 4.09 -18.16 3.17
N LEU A 119 4.00 -17.13 4.01
CA LEU A 119 4.49 -17.17 5.38
C LEU A 119 3.73 -18.20 6.24
N MET A 120 2.40 -18.28 6.10
CA MET A 120 1.59 -19.28 6.79
C MET A 120 1.97 -20.70 6.38
N ALA A 121 2.23 -20.94 5.10
CA ALA A 121 2.71 -22.24 4.62
C ALA A 121 4.07 -22.60 5.23
N VAL A 122 4.99 -21.64 5.30
CA VAL A 122 6.31 -21.80 5.96
C VAL A 122 6.15 -22.17 7.44
N ILE A 123 5.32 -21.44 8.17
CA ILE A 123 5.07 -21.70 9.60
C ILE A 123 4.48 -23.11 9.78
N THR A 124 3.53 -23.49 8.93
CA THR A 124 2.91 -24.82 8.97
C THR A 124 3.94 -25.92 8.74
N MET A 125 4.87 -25.73 7.80
CA MET A 125 5.96 -26.69 7.55
C MET A 125 7.03 -26.76 8.64
N ILE A 126 7.17 -25.72 9.48
CA ILE A 126 8.10 -25.73 10.62
C ILE A 126 7.47 -26.45 11.82
N LEU A 127 6.15 -26.35 11.97
CA LEU A 127 5.40 -26.92 13.10
C LEU A 127 4.97 -28.38 12.88
N LEU A 128 4.94 -28.87 11.63
CA LEU A 128 4.71 -30.27 11.25
C LEU A 128 6.02 -31.05 11.23
#